data_AF-A0A7S2LNJ9-F1
#
_entry.id   AF-A0A7S2LNJ9-F1
#
_cell.length_a   1.000
_cell.length_b   1.000
_cell.length_c   1.000
_cell.angle_alpha   90.00
_cell.angle_beta   90.00
_cell.angle_gamma   90.00
#
_symmetry.space_group_name_H-M   'P 1'
#
loop_
_entity.id
_entity.type
_entity.pdbx_description
1 polymer ?
#
loop_
_entity_poly.entity_id
_entity_poly.type
_entity_poly.pdbx_seq_one_letter_code
_entity_poly.pdbx_strand_id
1 'polypeptide(L)'
;AESGDSVLPFPFFELQAEAIASQYGLLPTLEDRLRFAKDDAESGGPKDPGRLQDTHYLGNFQWDYYRKMSKLAGNYNEAMEIFISQSKAIYDHSNMDRKGAFPGGPDEYRQTMYTRDDVNVKFEAKSDMLEACVEA
;
A
#
# COMPACT_ATOMS: atom_id res chain seq x y z
N ALA A 1 0.83 -13.63 10.42
CA ALA A 1 1.23 -13.70 8.99
C ALA A 1 1.92 -12.39 8.65
N GLU A 2 3.24 -12.40 8.47
CA GLU A 2 3.99 -11.17 8.14
C GLU A 2 3.57 -10.67 6.76
N SER A 3 2.96 -9.49 6.71
CA SER A 3 2.50 -8.81 5.50
C SER A 3 3.67 -8.42 4.60
N GLY A 4 3.46 -8.41 3.28
CA GLY A 4 4.51 -8.11 2.30
C GLY A 4 5.27 -6.82 2.58
N ASP A 5 6.59 -6.90 2.44
CA ASP A 5 7.56 -5.87 2.84
C ASP A 5 7.60 -4.63 1.93
N SER A 6 6.71 -4.54 0.94
CA SER A 6 6.71 -3.49 -0.08
C SER A 6 5.55 -2.50 0.08
N VAL A 7 5.75 -1.28 -0.43
CA VAL A 7 4.67 -0.33 -0.69
C VAL A 7 4.24 -0.41 -2.16
N LEU A 8 3.02 0.02 -2.49
CA LEU A 8 2.66 0.29 -3.89
C LEU A 8 3.30 1.62 -4.32
N PRO A 9 4.35 1.62 -5.16
CA PRO A 9 5.22 2.78 -5.31
C PRO A 9 4.54 3.97 -5.98
N PHE A 10 3.79 3.73 -7.07
CA PHE A 10 3.18 4.82 -7.82
C PHE A 10 2.18 5.64 -7.01
N PRO A 11 1.13 5.05 -6.41
CA PRO A 11 0.22 5.83 -5.57
C PRO A 11 0.91 6.40 -4.32
N PHE A 12 1.94 5.73 -3.79
CA PHE A 12 2.73 6.27 -2.69
C PHE A 12 3.42 7.59 -3.04
N PHE A 13 4.16 7.63 -4.15
CA PHE A 13 4.87 8.83 -4.58
C PHE A 13 3.92 9.95 -5.03
N GLU A 14 2.84 9.60 -5.74
CA GLU A 14 1.84 10.55 -6.21
C GLU A 14 1.17 11.29 -5.05
N LEU A 15 0.65 10.55 -4.07
CA LEU A 15 -0.01 11.15 -2.90
C LEU A 15 0.95 12.00 -2.05
N GLN A 16 2.23 11.61 -1.96
CA GLN A 16 3.24 12.44 -1.32
C GLN A 16 3.47 13.76 -2.07
N ALA A 17 3.58 13.70 -3.40
CA ALA A 17 3.79 14.87 -4.23
C ALA A 17 2.61 15.85 -4.14
N GLU A 18 1.38 15.34 -4.20
CA GLU A 18 0.16 16.15 -4.04
C GLU A 18 0.09 16.79 -2.65
N ALA A 19 0.38 16.02 -1.59
CA ALA A 19 0.39 16.55 -0.23
C ALA A 19 1.45 17.67 -0.06
N ILE A 20 2.65 17.48 -0.61
CA ILE A 20 3.71 18.51 -0.57
C ILE A 20 3.28 19.76 -1.31
N ALA A 21 2.70 19.61 -2.51
CA ALA A 21 2.24 20.73 -3.32
C ALA A 21 1.14 21.52 -2.61
N SER A 22 0.13 20.84 -2.05
CA SER A 22 -0.98 21.49 -1.33
C SER A 22 -0.55 22.16 -0.02
N GLN A 23 0.49 21.65 0.63
CA GLN A 23 1.00 22.18 1.91
C GLN A 23 2.15 23.17 1.74
N TYR A 24 2.56 23.48 0.51
CA TYR A 24 3.65 24.40 0.26
C TYR A 24 3.34 25.79 0.83
N GLY A 25 4.17 26.28 1.76
CA GLY A 25 3.96 27.55 2.46
C GLY A 25 3.04 27.47 3.68
N LEU A 26 2.45 26.31 3.99
CA LEU A 26 1.61 26.07 5.17
C LEU A 26 2.31 25.16 6.21
N LEU A 27 3.64 25.09 6.15
CA LEU A 27 4.40 24.21 7.04
C LEU A 27 4.29 24.66 8.50
N PRO A 28 4.19 23.72 9.46
CA PRO A 28 4.26 24.03 10.88
C PRO A 28 5.56 24.75 11.27
N THR A 29 5.57 25.33 12.47
CA THR A 29 6.75 25.99 13.02
C THR A 29 7.97 25.05 13.03
N LEU A 30 9.18 25.61 13.04
CA LEU A 30 10.39 24.78 13.14
C LEU A 30 10.38 23.90 14.39
N GLU A 31 9.90 24.45 15.52
CA GLU A 31 9.78 23.72 16.78
C GLU A 31 8.86 22.49 16.64
N ASP A 32 7.68 22.67 16.06
CA ASP A 32 6.75 21.56 15.84
C ASP A 32 7.34 20.51 14.90
N ARG A 33 8.01 20.93 13.82
CA ARG A 33 8.67 20.01 12.88
C ARG A 33 9.78 19.19 13.55
N LEU A 34 10.59 19.82 14.41
CA LEU A 34 11.62 19.13 15.17
C LEU A 34 11.02 18.14 16.18
N ARG A 35 9.93 18.52 16.86
CA ARG A 35 9.19 17.62 17.75
C ARG A 35 8.68 16.40 16.99
N PHE A 36 7.99 16.60 15.87
CA PHE A 36 7.48 15.48 15.07
C PHE A 36 8.59 14.56 14.54
N ALA A 37 9.72 15.11 14.09
CA ALA A 37 10.86 14.31 13.64
C ALA A 37 11.47 13.47 14.77
N LYS A 38 11.53 14.03 15.98
CA LYS A 38 12.00 13.30 17.17
C LYS A 38 11.06 12.18 17.54
N ASP A 39 9.75 12.45 17.61
CA ASP A 39 8.73 11.46 17.94
C ASP A 39 8.76 10.28 16.93
N ASP A 40 8.90 10.57 15.63
CA ASP A 40 9.02 9.55 14.58
C ASP A 40 10.30 8.71 14.74
N ALA A 41 11.45 9.35 14.98
CA ALA A 41 12.71 8.67 15.18
C ALA A 41 12.74 7.79 16.43
N GLU A 42 12.09 8.22 17.52
CA GLU A 42 12.10 7.52 18.81
C GLU A 42 11.00 6.46 18.94
N SER A 43 9.91 6.57 18.17
CA SER A 43 8.77 5.62 18.23
C SER A 43 9.04 4.26 17.57
N GLY A 44 10.08 4.14 16.75
CA GLY A 44 10.31 2.93 15.93
C GLY A 44 9.35 2.80 14.74
N GLY A 45 8.63 3.88 14.40
CA GLY A 45 7.62 3.88 13.34
C GLY A 45 6.32 3.18 13.76
N PRO A 46 5.44 2.85 12.81
CA PRO A 46 4.13 2.27 13.12
C PRO A 46 4.20 0.82 13.64
N LYS A 47 5.38 0.19 13.60
CA LYS A 47 5.66 -1.13 14.16
C LYS A 47 6.39 -0.92 15.48
N ASP A 48 5.68 -0.76 16.59
CA ASP A 48 6.24 -0.70 17.95
C ASP A 48 6.09 -2.08 18.65
N PRO A 49 7.13 -2.70 19.24
CA PRO A 49 8.54 -2.29 19.33
C PRO A 49 9.37 -2.91 18.20
N GLY A 50 9.23 -2.39 16.99
CA GLY A 50 10.04 -2.75 15.83
C GLY A 50 11.48 -2.29 15.98
N ARG A 51 12.35 -2.74 15.08
CA ARG A 51 13.75 -2.26 15.06
C ARG A 51 13.75 -0.79 14.64
N LEU A 52 14.58 0.03 15.29
CA LEU A 52 14.87 1.42 14.86
C LEU A 52 15.33 1.56 13.39
N GLN A 53 15.74 0.47 12.73
CA GLN A 53 16.06 0.46 11.30
C GLN A 53 14.83 0.43 10.38
N ASP A 54 13.65 0.14 10.94
CA ASP A 54 12.38 0.03 10.23
C ASP A 54 11.58 1.34 10.27
N THR A 55 12.18 2.50 10.60
CA THR A 55 11.48 3.80 10.69
C THR A 55 10.75 4.17 9.38
N HIS A 56 11.26 3.75 8.23
CA HIS A 56 10.63 3.96 6.93
C HIS A 56 9.88 2.74 6.39
N TYR A 57 9.74 1.68 7.21
CA TYR A 57 8.93 0.53 6.88
C TYR A 57 7.45 0.85 7.09
N LEU A 58 6.67 0.82 6.01
CA LEU A 58 5.22 1.01 6.09
C LEU A 58 4.45 -0.31 6.00
N GLY A 59 4.80 -1.24 5.11
CA GLY A 59 4.08 -2.53 4.98
C GLY A 59 2.55 -2.34 4.98
N ASN A 60 1.84 -2.94 5.95
CA ASN A 60 0.40 -2.78 6.11
C ASN A 60 -0.08 -1.35 6.46
N PHE A 61 0.78 -0.52 7.04
CA PHE A 61 0.45 0.86 7.42
C PHE A 61 0.42 1.82 6.22
N GLN A 62 0.85 1.37 5.03
CA GLN A 62 0.83 2.19 3.81
C GLN A 62 -0.57 2.73 3.48
N TRP A 63 -1.63 1.97 3.79
CA TRP A 63 -3.00 2.37 3.49
C TRP A 63 -3.46 3.55 4.35
N ASP A 64 -3.15 3.53 5.65
CA ASP A 64 -3.43 4.67 6.53
C ASP A 64 -2.56 5.87 6.20
N TYR A 65 -1.32 5.61 5.76
CA TYR A 65 -0.45 6.64 5.22
C TYR A 65 -1.05 7.30 3.95
N TYR A 66 -1.61 6.52 3.02
CA TYR A 66 -2.31 7.07 1.84
C TYR A 66 -3.50 7.94 2.24
N ARG A 67 -4.32 7.51 3.20
CA ARG A 67 -5.43 8.32 3.72
C ARG A 67 -4.92 9.62 4.33
N LYS A 68 -3.82 9.58 5.09
CA LYS A 68 -3.19 10.77 5.68
C LYS A 68 -2.69 11.73 4.60
N MET A 69 -1.95 11.24 3.61
CA MET A 69 -1.45 12.07 2.51
C MET A 69 -2.59 12.67 1.69
N SER A 70 -3.64 11.89 1.38
CA SER A 70 -4.81 12.38 0.65
C SER A 70 -5.55 13.49 1.40
N LYS A 71 -5.65 13.38 2.74
CA LYS A 71 -6.24 14.43 3.58
C LYS A 71 -5.41 15.70 3.57
N LEU A 72 -4.08 15.59 3.58
CA LEU A 72 -3.17 16.74 3.47
C LEU A 72 -3.20 17.36 2.07
N ALA A 73 -3.34 16.54 1.02
CA ALA A 73 -3.52 17.01 -0.34
C ALA A 73 -4.88 17.69 -0.56
N GLY A 74 -5.87 17.40 0.28
CA GLY A 74 -7.24 17.89 0.16
C GLY A 74 -8.09 17.12 -0.84
N ASN A 75 -7.63 15.94 -1.30
CA ASN A 75 -8.32 15.10 -2.29
C ASN A 75 -8.95 13.83 -1.70
N TYR A 76 -8.93 13.67 -0.37
CA TYR A 76 -9.57 12.55 0.30
C TYR A 76 -11.10 12.63 0.17
N ASN A 77 -11.67 11.77 -0.66
CA ASN A 77 -13.10 11.64 -0.92
C ASN A 77 -13.50 10.15 -1.03
N GLU A 78 -14.77 9.88 -1.34
CA GLU A 78 -15.29 8.52 -1.47
C GLU A 78 -14.56 7.72 -2.56
N ALA A 79 -14.29 8.33 -3.72
CA ALA A 79 -13.57 7.67 -4.81
C ALA A 79 -12.14 7.26 -4.41
N MET A 80 -11.44 8.10 -3.65
CA MET A 80 -10.10 7.79 -3.11
C MET A 80 -10.17 6.65 -2.09
N GLU A 81 -11.18 6.63 -1.22
CA GLU A 81 -11.33 5.52 -0.25
C GLU A 81 -11.67 4.19 -0.94
N ILE A 82 -12.50 4.21 -1.99
CA ILE A 82 -12.75 3.04 -2.84
C ILE A 82 -11.45 2.56 -3.46
N PHE A 83 -10.66 3.46 -4.04
CA PHE A 83 -9.34 3.14 -4.60
C PHE A 83 -8.40 2.50 -3.57
N ILE A 84 -8.26 3.10 -2.38
CA ILE A 84 -7.38 2.59 -1.31
C ILE A 84 -7.84 1.22 -0.85
N SER A 85 -9.14 1.04 -0.59
CA SER A 85 -9.70 -0.21 -0.06
C SER A 85 -9.59 -1.37 -1.04
N GLN A 86 -9.88 -1.15 -2.33
CA GLN A 86 -9.72 -2.20 -3.35
C GLN A 86 -8.25 -2.51 -3.63
N SER A 87 -7.39 -1.50 -3.69
CA SER A 87 -5.94 -1.70 -3.87
C SER A 87 -5.37 -2.52 -2.72
N LYS A 88 -5.82 -2.26 -1.49
CA LYS A 88 -5.49 -3.08 -0.32
C LYS A 88 -5.95 -4.52 -0.49
N ALA A 89 -7.20 -4.74 -0.89
CA ALA A 89 -7.74 -6.09 -1.03
C ALA A 89 -6.98 -6.93 -2.09
N ILE A 90 -6.65 -6.32 -3.23
CA ILE A 90 -5.83 -6.95 -4.27
C ILE A 90 -4.41 -7.21 -3.79
N TYR A 91 -3.79 -6.23 -3.12
CA TYR A 91 -2.43 -6.37 -2.57
C TYR A 91 -2.34 -7.50 -1.54
N ASP A 92 -3.33 -7.59 -0.65
CA ASP A 92 -3.41 -8.65 0.37
C ASP A 92 -3.59 -10.02 -0.30
N HIS A 93 -4.45 -10.14 -1.30
CA HIS A 93 -4.64 -11.37 -2.07
C HIS A 93 -3.35 -11.78 -2.80
N SER A 94 -2.75 -10.87 -3.57
CA SER A 94 -1.52 -11.14 -4.31
C SER A 94 -0.35 -11.56 -3.40
N ASN A 95 -0.26 -10.95 -2.21
CA ASN A 95 0.72 -11.36 -1.21
C ASN A 95 0.48 -12.76 -0.64
N MET A 96 -0.78 -13.16 -0.46
CA MET A 96 -1.10 -14.52 -0.03
C MET A 96 -0.68 -15.54 -1.10
N ASP A 97 -0.98 -15.28 -2.37
CA ASP A 97 -0.60 -16.15 -3.49
C ASP A 97 0.92 -16.28 -3.60
N ARG A 98 1.65 -15.16 -3.51
CA ARG A 98 3.12 -15.15 -3.56
C ARG A 98 3.78 -15.97 -2.45
N LYS A 99 3.21 -16.02 -1.24
CA LYS A 99 3.81 -16.77 -0.11
C LYS A 99 3.81 -18.28 -0.33
N GLY A 100 2.94 -18.80 -1.19
CA GLY A 100 2.96 -20.20 -1.60
C GLY A 100 4.09 -20.53 -2.58
N ALA A 101 4.74 -19.54 -3.18
CA ALA A 101 5.80 -19.75 -4.15
C ALA A 101 7.12 -20.12 -3.46
N PHE A 102 7.84 -21.09 -4.03
CA PHE A 102 9.17 -21.50 -3.61
C PHE A 102 10.19 -21.21 -4.70
N PRO A 103 11.46 -20.91 -4.36
CA PRO A 103 12.50 -20.64 -5.36
C PRO A 103 12.66 -21.80 -6.35
N GLY A 104 12.59 -21.51 -7.65
CA GLY A 104 12.69 -22.51 -8.72
C GLY A 104 11.39 -23.27 -9.01
N GLY A 105 10.29 -22.95 -8.32
CA GLY A 105 8.95 -23.46 -8.63
C GLY A 105 8.22 -22.66 -9.72
N PRO A 106 7.03 -23.12 -10.14
CA PRO A 106 6.16 -22.38 -11.05
C PRO A 106 5.77 -21.00 -10.50
N ASP A 107 5.85 -19.96 -11.33
CA ASP A 107 5.57 -18.56 -10.96
C ASP A 107 4.07 -18.22 -11.13
N GLU A 108 3.20 -19.12 -10.66
CA GLU A 108 1.74 -19.12 -10.92
C GLU A 108 1.03 -17.86 -10.39
N TYR A 109 1.50 -17.28 -9.28
CA TYR A 109 0.90 -16.06 -8.73
C TYR A 109 0.98 -14.86 -9.70
N ARG A 110 1.91 -14.90 -10.69
CA ARG A 110 2.01 -13.86 -11.73
C ARG A 110 0.99 -14.02 -12.85
N GLN A 111 0.33 -15.16 -12.93
CA GLN A 111 -0.69 -15.45 -13.93
C GLN A 111 -2.09 -15.04 -13.45
N THR A 112 -2.21 -14.62 -12.19
CA THR A 112 -3.46 -14.05 -11.66
C THR A 112 -3.66 -12.63 -12.22
N MET A 113 -4.73 -12.45 -12.97
CA MET A 113 -5.21 -11.15 -13.45
C MET A 113 -6.31 -10.63 -12.53
N TYR A 114 -6.26 -9.33 -12.24
CA TYR A 114 -7.23 -8.67 -11.39
C TYR A 114 -8.06 -7.66 -12.19
N THR A 115 -9.38 -7.71 -12.02
CA THR A 115 -10.31 -6.69 -12.54
C THR A 115 -11.00 -6.02 -11.35
N ARG A 116 -11.04 -4.68 -11.34
CA ARG A 116 -11.68 -3.91 -10.28
C ARG A 116 -13.12 -3.56 -10.66
N ASP A 117 -14.01 -3.65 -9.67
CA ASP A 117 -15.38 -3.14 -9.72
C ASP A 117 -15.55 -2.10 -8.63
N ASP A 118 -15.27 -0.85 -8.99
CA ASP A 118 -15.28 0.31 -8.09
C ASP A 118 -16.71 0.68 -7.63
N VAL A 119 -17.74 0.28 -8.39
CA VAL A 119 -19.15 0.56 -8.05
C VAL A 119 -19.60 -0.32 -6.88
N ASN A 120 -19.24 -1.59 -6.90
CA ASN A 120 -19.60 -2.54 -5.84
C ASN A 120 -18.50 -2.73 -4.79
N VAL A 121 -17.36 -2.03 -4.93
CA VAL A 121 -16.18 -2.11 -4.05
C VAL A 121 -15.67 -3.55 -3.96
N LYS A 122 -15.49 -4.18 -5.12
CA LYS A 122 -15.02 -5.58 -5.25
C LYS A 122 -13.90 -5.69 -6.26
N PHE A 123 -13.26 -6.86 -6.30
CA PHE A 123 -12.38 -7.25 -7.40
C PHE A 123 -12.67 -8.70 -7.80
N GLU A 124 -12.39 -9.02 -9.06
CA GLU A 124 -12.34 -10.38 -9.58
C GLU A 124 -10.88 -10.78 -9.82
N ALA A 125 -10.51 -11.99 -9.40
CA ALA A 125 -9.22 -12.60 -9.72
C ALA A 125 -9.46 -13.78 -10.67
N LYS A 126 -8.76 -13.81 -11.81
CA LYS A 126 -8.80 -14.90 -12.80
C LYS A 126 -7.39 -15.43 -13.00
N SER A 127 -7.22 -16.74 -12.97
CA SER A 127 -5.95 -17.40 -13.28
C SER A 127 -6.11 -18.16 -14.60
N ASP A 128 -5.21 -17.91 -15.55
CA ASP A 128 -5.25 -18.51 -16.90
C ASP A 128 -4.82 -19.99 -16.93
N MET A 129 -4.59 -20.62 -15.78
CA MET A 129 -4.04 -21.98 -15.68
C MET A 129 -5.06 -23.12 -15.80
N LEU A 130 -6.22 -22.92 -16.45
CA LEU A 130 -7.25 -23.97 -16.52
C LEU A 130 -8.08 -24.02 -17.82
N GLU A 131 -7.51 -23.64 -18.97
CA GLU A 131 -8.08 -24.02 -20.27
C GLU A 131 -7.11 -24.81 -21.18
N ALA A 132 -5.81 -24.88 -20.88
CA ALA A 132 -4.83 -25.49 -21.78
C ALA A 132 -4.56 -26.99 -21.60
N CYS A 133 -5.19 -27.69 -20.64
CA CYS A 133 -4.85 -29.09 -20.30
C CYS A 133 -6.01 -30.10 -20.38
N VAL A 134 -7.16 -29.77 -21.00
CA VAL A 134 -8.30 -30.71 -21.12
C VAL A 134 -8.45 -31.33 -22.54
N GLU A 135 -7.63 -30.93 -23.52
CA GLU A 135 -7.66 -31.52 -24.87
C GLU A 135 -6.29 -31.97 -25.38
N ALA A 136 -5.71 -33.01 -24.77
CA ALA A 136 -4.60 -33.77 -25.35
C ALA A 136 -4.83 -35.28 -25.19
#